data_AF-A0A2V8WKV9-F1
#
_entry.id   AF-A0A2V8WKV9-F1
#
_cell.length_a   1.000
_cell.length_b   1.000
_cell.length_c   1.000
_cell.angle_alpha   90.00
_cell.angle_beta   90.00
_cell.angle_gamma   90.00
#
_symmetry.space_group_name_H-M   'P 1'
#
loop_
_entity.id
_entity.type
_entity.pdbx_description
1 polymer ?
#
loop_
_entity_poly.entity_id
_entity_poly.type
_entity_poly.pdbx_seq_one_letter_code
_entity_poly.pdbx_strand_id
1 'polypeptide(L)' 'CSEICCGSAGVYNVTQTETSLQLLAEKMRHAQSTGAQAIVTANPGCLLQLRAGAALHRTGHEILHVVELLDRAQS' A
#
# COMPACT_ATOMS: atom_id res chain seq x y z
N CYS A 1 -9.96 -1.64 6.96
CA CYS A 1 -9.11 -1.53 5.77
C CYS A 1 -9.99 -1.83 4.56
N SER A 2 -10.01 -0.98 3.53
CA SER A 2 -10.92 -1.11 2.39
C SER A 2 -10.47 -2.22 1.42
N GLU A 3 -11.44 -2.98 0.87
CA GLU A 3 -11.26 -4.03 -0.16
C GLU A 3 -10.82 -3.48 -1.53
N ILE A 4 -10.62 -2.16 -1.65
CA ILE A 4 -10.16 -1.52 -2.89
C ILE A 4 -8.74 -2.00 -3.25
N CYS A 5 -8.48 -2.22 -4.54
CA CYS A 5 -7.16 -2.62 -5.02
C CYS A 5 -6.07 -1.58 -4.71
N CYS A 6 -4.81 -2.01 -4.53
CA CYS A 6 -3.68 -1.10 -4.32
C CYS A 6 -3.30 -0.30 -5.59
N GLY A 7 -3.77 -0.73 -6.77
CA GLY A 7 -3.49 -0.09 -8.06
C GLY A 7 -2.28 -0.66 -8.81
N SER A 8 -1.48 -1.56 -8.21
CA SER A 8 -0.26 -2.11 -8.85
C SER A 8 -0.56 -2.94 -10.12
N ALA A 9 -1.36 -4.01 -10.01
CA ALA A 9 -1.86 -4.80 -11.15
C ALA A 9 -0.85 -5.18 -12.27
N GLY A 10 0.46 -5.29 -11.98
CA GLY A 10 1.48 -5.66 -12.97
C GLY A 10 1.66 -4.62 -14.07
N VAL A 11 1.57 -5.00 -15.35
CA VAL A 11 1.70 -4.08 -16.50
C VAL A 11 0.57 -3.04 -16.54
N TYR A 12 -0.58 -3.35 -15.93
CA TYR A 12 -1.75 -2.47 -15.94
C TYR A 12 -1.46 -1.12 -15.26
N ASN A 13 -0.61 -1.04 -14.23
CA ASN A 13 -0.27 0.27 -13.66
C ASN A 13 0.54 1.16 -14.61
N VAL A 14 1.23 0.59 -15.59
CA VAL A 14 1.99 1.35 -16.60
C VAL A 14 1.09 1.77 -17.74
N THR A 15 0.16 0.90 -18.15
CA THR A 15 -0.75 1.20 -19.26
C THR A 15 -1.97 2.02 -18.82
N GLN A 16 -2.35 1.96 -17.54
CA GLN A 16 -3.48 2.66 -16.94
C GLN A 16 -3.05 3.42 -15.68
N THR A 17 -2.01 4.25 -15.83
CA THR A 17 -1.37 5.00 -14.74
C THR A 17 -2.34 5.87 -13.97
N GLU A 18 -3.24 6.58 -14.65
CA GLU A 18 -4.19 7.47 -13.98
C GLU A 18 -5.13 6.71 -13.05
N THR A 19 -5.76 5.63 -13.55
CA THR A 19 -6.64 4.78 -12.73
C THR A 19 -5.87 4.12 -11.58
N SER A 20 -4.64 3.67 -11.83
CA SER A 20 -3.76 3.11 -10.80
C SER A 20 -3.51 4.10 -9.65
N LEU A 21 -3.23 5.36 -9.97
CA LEU A 21 -2.99 6.42 -8.98
C LEU A 21 -4.28 6.84 -8.25
N GLN A 22 -5.43 6.84 -8.93
CA GLN A 22 -6.72 7.11 -8.29
C GLN A 22 -7.05 6.04 -7.23
N LEU A 23 -6.90 4.76 -7.58
CA LEU A 23 -7.10 3.64 -6.65
C LEU A 23 -6.13 3.73 -5.47
N LEU A 24 -4.87 4.06 -5.72
CA LEU A 24 -3.87 4.25 -4.69
C LEU A 24 -4.22 5.39 -3.72
N ALA A 25 -4.63 6.54 -4.26
CA ALA A 25 -5.03 7.70 -3.45
C ALA A 25 -6.23 7.37 -2.54
N GLU A 26 -7.23 6.67 -3.08
CA GLU A 26 -8.38 6.23 -2.29
C GLU A 26 -8.00 5.23 -1.20
N LYS A 27 -7.17 4.24 -1.53
CA LYS A 27 -6.62 3.28 -0.56
C LYS A 27 -5.88 3.99 0.57
N MET A 28 -5.05 4.99 0.26
CA MET A 28 -4.29 5.78 1.24
C MET A 28 -5.19 6.64 2.13
N ARG A 29 -6.27 7.21 1.59
CA ARG A 29 -7.27 7.94 2.38
C ARG A 29 -7.97 7.01 3.38
N HIS A 30 -8.37 5.81 2.92
CA HIS A 30 -8.96 4.81 3.81
C HIS A 30 -7.98 4.27 4.85
N ALA A 31 -6.70 4.09 4.50
CA ALA A 31 -5.69 3.68 5.48
C ALA A 31 -5.58 4.72 6.61
N GLN A 32 -5.43 6.00 6.26
CA GLN A 32 -5.37 7.09 7.24
C GLN A 32 -6.59 7.15 8.15
N SER A 33 -7.80 6.94 7.63
CA SER A 33 -9.01 6.99 8.46
C SER A 33 -9.10 5.86 9.50
N THR A 34 -8.27 4.81 9.39
CA THR A 34 -8.24 3.74 10.40
C THR A 34 -7.40 4.08 11.63
N GLY A 35 -6.52 5.08 11.55
CA GLY A 35 -5.52 5.35 12.59
C GLY A 35 -4.44 4.26 12.73
N ALA A 36 -4.37 3.31 11.80
CA ALA A 36 -3.32 2.29 11.80
C ALA A 36 -1.95 2.92 11.55
N GLN A 37 -0.92 2.39 12.21
CA GLN A 37 0.46 2.86 12.06
C GLN A 37 1.20 2.15 10.93
N ALA A 38 0.73 0.95 10.54
CA ALA A 38 1.35 0.14 9.52
C ALA A 38 0.32 -0.48 8.56
N ILE A 39 0.74 -0.70 7.32
CA ILE A 39 0.03 -1.48 6.31
C ILE A 39 0.90 -2.69 5.95
N VAL A 40 0.33 -3.88 6.09
CA VAL A 40 1.04 -5.15 5.88
C VAL A 40 0.48 -5.84 4.64
N THR A 41 1.37 -6.34 3.77
CA THR A 41 0.97 -7.05 2.55
C THR A 41 1.86 -8.26 2.28
N ALA A 42 1.31 -9.28 1.62
CA ALA A 42 2.06 -10.45 1.14
C ALA A 42 2.37 -10.39 -0.37
N ASN A 43 2.02 -9.29 -1.04
CA ASN A 43 2.21 -9.12 -2.48
C ASN A 43 3.30 -8.07 -2.75
N PRO A 44 4.42 -8.41 -3.41
CA PRO A 44 5.50 -7.47 -3.71
C PRO A 44 5.06 -6.26 -4.57
N GLY A 45 4.14 -6.46 -5.52
CA GLY A 45 3.60 -5.37 -6.35
C GLY A 45 2.83 -4.36 -5.51
N CYS A 46 1.94 -4.83 -4.63
CA CYS A 46 1.28 -3.94 -3.69
C CYS A 46 2.25 -3.32 -2.68
N LEU A 47 3.29 -4.04 -2.24
CA LEU A 47 4.31 -3.48 -1.34
C LEU A 47 4.93 -2.21 -1.96
N LEU A 48 5.39 -2.32 -3.22
CA LEU A 48 6.01 -1.19 -3.92
C LEU A 48 5.02 -0.05 -4.16
N GLN A 49 3.80 -0.37 -4.62
CA GLN A 49 2.77 0.63 -4.89
C GLN A 49 2.31 1.36 -3.62
N LEU A 50 2.14 0.63 -2.50
CA LEU A 50 1.76 1.20 -1.21
C LEU A 50 2.90 2.04 -0.62
N ARG A 51 4.17 1.63 -0.76
CA ARG A 51 5.33 2.46 -0.39
C ARG A 51 5.35 3.78 -1.17
N ALA A 52 5.09 3.73 -2.48
CA ALA A 52 4.94 4.94 -3.30
C ALA A 52 3.77 5.80 -2.81
N GLY A 53 2.61 5.21 -2.54
CA GLY A 53 1.44 5.93 -2.03
C GLY A 53 1.69 6.59 -0.68
N ALA A 54 2.35 5.90 0.26
CA ALA A 54 2.69 6.45 1.56
C ALA A 54 3.62 7.66 1.44
N ALA A 55 4.60 7.61 0.53
CA ALA A 55 5.50 8.72 0.24
C ALA A 55 4.77 9.89 -0.45
N LEU A 56 3.98 9.61 -1.50
CA LEU A 56 3.25 10.61 -2.29
C LEU A 56 2.22 11.36 -1.46
N HIS A 57 1.47 10.65 -0.63
CA HIS A 57 0.39 11.22 0.19
C HIS A 57 0.84 11.56 1.61
N ARG A 58 2.13 11.39 1.93
CA ARG A 58 2.75 11.69 3.24
C ARG A 58 1.96 11.12 4.41
N THR A 59 1.54 9.86 4.27
CA THR A 59 0.59 9.24 5.21
C THR A 59 1.25 8.82 6.53
N GLY A 60 2.59 8.77 6.58
CA GLY A 60 3.34 8.33 7.76
C GLY A 60 3.21 6.84 8.11
N HIS A 61 2.50 6.05 7.29
CA HIS A 61 2.33 4.63 7.55
C HIS A 61 3.61 3.85 7.23
N GLU A 62 3.96 2.90 8.09
CA GLU A 62 4.98 1.92 7.79
C GLU A 62 4.42 0.86 6.84
N ILE A 63 5.12 0.56 5.74
CA ILE A 63 4.67 -0.41 4.73
C ILE A 63 5.55 -1.66 4.75
N LEU A 64 4.97 -2.76 5.25
CA LEU A 64 5.70 -4.00 5.54
C LEU A 64 5.25 -5.16 4.66
N HIS A 65 6.20 -6.02 4.32
CA HIS A 65 5.88 -7.36 3.88
C HIS A 65 5.49 -8.24 5.09
N VAL A 66 4.57 -9.19 4.92
CA VAL A 66 4.16 -10.07 6.03
C VAL A 66 5.34 -10.80 6.68
N VAL A 67 6.35 -11.16 5.89
CA VAL A 67 7.59 -11.79 6.41
C VAL A 67 8.40 -10.83 7.27
N GLU A 68 8.51 -9.55 6.89
CA GLU A 68 9.20 -8.53 7.69
C GLU A 68 8.51 -8.33 9.05
N LEU A 69 7.17 -8.39 9.07
CA LEU A 69 6.41 -8.30 10.31
C LEU A 69 6.65 -9.52 11.21
N LEU A 70 6.63 -10.73 10.64
CA LEU A 70 6.84 -11.97 11.38
C LEU A 70 8.25 -12.04 11.97
N ASP A 71 9.26 -11.61 11.22
CA ASP A 71 10.66 -11.54 11.68
C ASP A 71 10.78 -10.66 12.93
N ARG A 72 10.17 -9.47 12.92
CA ARG A 72 10.14 -8.55 14.07
C ARG A 72 9.40 -9.09 15.30
N ALA A 73 8.44 -9.98 15.10
CA ALA A 73 7.69 -10.57 16.20
C ALA A 73 8.46 -11.72 16.88
N GLN A 74 9.52 -12.22 16.25
CA GLN A 74 10.36 -13.30 16.77
C GLN A 74 11.69 -12.82 17.37
N SER A 75 12.00 -11.53 17.23
CA SER A 75 13.14 -10.84 17.85
C SER A 75 12.77 -10.15 19.15
#